data_AF-A0AAE4FFS2-F1
#
_entry.id   AF-A0AAE4FFS2-F1
#
_cell.length_a   1.000
_cell.length_b   1.000
_cell.length_c   1.000
_cell.angle_alpha   90.00
_cell.angle_beta   90.00
_cell.angle_gamma   90.00
#
_symmetry.space_group_name_H-M   'P 1'
#
loop_
_entity.id
_entity.type
_entity.pdbx_description
1 polymer ?
#
loop_
_entity_poly.entity_id
_entity_poly.type
_entity_poly.pdbx_seq_one_letter_code
_entity_poly.pdbx_strand_id
1 'polypeptide(L)' 'MSKIIPIISTKGGAGKSTKAGNIAGFCADAGLKTLLIDGDHSQPTASSLFKLEYEAPNGLFELLMQLTDLSRSDTIISR' A
#
# COMPACT_ATOMS: atom_id res chain seq x y z
N MET A 1 15.21 7.19 9.77
CA MET A 1 15.24 5.74 9.49
C MET A 1 13.82 5.28 9.21
N SER A 2 13.55 4.58 8.11
CA SER A 2 12.22 4.03 7.83
C SER A 2 11.96 2.81 8.71
N LYS A 3 10.71 2.62 9.14
CA LYS A 3 10.26 1.39 9.83
C LYS A 3 9.38 0.59 8.88
N ILE A 4 9.65 -0.71 8.77
CA ILE A 4 8.89 -1.64 7.92
C ILE A 4 8.12 -2.59 8.85
N ILE A 5 6.79 -2.63 8.71
CA ILE A 5 5.91 -3.43 9.56
C ILE A 5 5.08 -4.36 8.66
N PRO A 6 5.47 -5.65 8.54
CA PRO A 6 4.70 -6.61 7.76
C PRO A 6 3.44 -7.04 8.52
N ILE A 7 2.29 -7.00 7.85
CA ILE A 7 1.00 -7.49 8.39
C ILE A 7 0.64 -8.79 7.67
N ILE A 8 1.00 -9.92 8.27
CA ILE A 8 0.91 -11.24 7.65
C ILE A 8 0.04 -12.21 8.46
N SER A 9 -0.63 -13.13 7.75
CA SER A 9 -1.42 -14.22 8.30
C SER A 9 -1.75 -15.22 7.20
N THR A 10 -1.59 -16.51 7.50
CA THR A 10 -1.91 -17.63 6.59
C THR A 10 -3.41 -17.87 6.45
N LYS A 11 -4.24 -17.29 7.33
CA LYS A 11 -5.70 -17.45 7.30
C LYS A 11 -6.37 -16.38 6.43
N GLY A 12 -7.24 -16.82 5.53
CA GLY A 12 -8.18 -15.94 4.81
C GLY A 12 -9.19 -15.31 5.77
N GLY A 13 -9.51 -14.03 5.59
CA GLY A 13 -10.45 -13.32 6.47
C GLY A 13 -9.94 -13.01 7.88
N ALA A 14 -8.63 -13.11 8.16
CA ALA A 14 -8.04 -12.73 9.45
C ALA A 14 -8.02 -11.21 9.74
N GLY A 15 -8.56 -10.38 8.82
CA GLY A 15 -8.58 -8.93 8.95
C GLY A 15 -7.24 -8.25 8.68
N LYS A 16 -6.35 -8.87 7.90
CA LYS A 16 -5.02 -8.30 7.57
C LYS A 16 -5.12 -6.91 6.96
N SER A 17 -5.84 -6.78 5.84
CA SER A 17 -6.00 -5.51 5.12
C SER A 17 -6.66 -4.45 5.99
N THR A 18 -7.69 -4.83 6.76
CA THR A 18 -8.34 -3.92 7.72
C THR A 18 -7.36 -3.40 8.78
N LYS A 19 -6.55 -4.28 9.38
CA LYS A 19 -5.55 -3.87 10.38
C LYS A 19 -4.45 -3.03 9.75
N ALA A 20 -3.95 -3.41 8.57
CA ALA A 20 -2.93 -2.67 7.85
C ALA A 20 -3.39 -1.26 7.48
N GLY A 21 -4.62 -1.13 6.95
CA GLY A 21 -5.24 0.17 6.67
C GLY A 21 -5.37 1.04 7.91
N ASN A 22 -5.94 0.49 9.01
CA ASN A 22 -6.07 1.27 10.24
C ASN A 22 -4.71 1.73 10.79
N ILE A 23 -3.70 0.86 10.84
CA ILE A 23 -2.35 1.23 11.31
C ILE A 23 -1.77 2.33 10.41
N ALA A 24 -1.87 2.18 9.08
CA ALA A 24 -1.37 3.16 8.14
C ALA A 24 -2.08 4.51 8.28
N GLY A 25 -3.42 4.51 8.40
CA GLY A 25 -4.23 5.69 8.62
C GLY A 25 -3.88 6.41 9.92
N PHE A 26 -3.77 5.67 11.03
CA PHE A 26 -3.36 6.25 12.32
C PHE A 26 -1.95 6.85 12.27
N CYS A 27 -0.99 6.19 11.61
CA CYS A 27 0.36 6.73 11.46
C CYS A 27 0.37 8.00 10.61
N ALA A 28 -0.38 8.02 9.50
CA ALA A 28 -0.51 9.18 8.63
C ALA A 28 -1.18 10.36 9.36
N ASP A 29 -2.26 10.11 10.09
CA ASP A 29 -2.98 11.11 10.90
C ASP A 29 -2.09 11.70 12.02
N ALA A 30 -1.20 10.89 12.58
CA ALA A 30 -0.17 11.33 13.53
C ALA A 30 0.99 12.12 12.87
N GLY A 31 0.91 12.45 11.58
CA GLY A 31 1.92 13.23 10.85
C GLY A 31 3.14 12.43 10.38
N LEU A 32 3.09 11.09 10.43
CA LEU A 32 4.19 10.27 9.93
C LEU A 32 4.05 10.05 8.43
N LYS A 33 5.17 10.20 7.70
CA LYS A 33 5.27 9.77 6.30
C LYS A 33 5.08 8.26 6.22
N THR A 34 3.89 7.84 5.79
CA THR A 34 3.42 6.46 5.83
C THR A 34 3.10 6.00 4.42
N LEU A 35 3.60 4.83 4.03
CA LEU A 35 3.27 4.15 2.79
C LEU A 35 2.65 2.79 3.13
N LEU A 36 1.46 2.53 2.62
CA LEU A 36 0.81 1.21 2.68
C LEU A 36 1.05 0.48 1.36
N ILE A 37 1.66 -0.71 1.42
CA ILE A 37 1.88 -1.56 0.25
C ILE A 37 0.97 -2.77 0.37
N ASP A 38 0.13 -2.99 -0.63
CA ASP A 38 -0.73 -4.16 -0.73
C ASP A 38 -0.06 -5.27 -1.52
N GLY A 39 0.41 -6.29 -0.81
CA GLY A 39 1.00 -7.49 -1.41
C GLY A 39 0.00 -8.62 -1.67
N ASP A 40 -1.30 -8.42 -1.40
CA ASP A 40 -2.31 -9.45 -1.64
C ASP A 40 -2.75 -9.43 -3.11
N HIS A 41 -1.97 -10.09 -3.98
CA HIS A 41 -2.30 -10.27 -5.39
C HIS A 41 -3.69 -10.90 -5.60
N SER A 42 -4.14 -11.75 -4.67
CA SER A 42 -5.40 -12.47 -4.84
C SER A 42 -6.62 -11.59 -4.57
N GLN A 43 -6.52 -10.65 -3.62
CA GLN A 43 -7.61 -9.77 -3.19
C GLN A 43 -7.07 -8.41 -2.69
N PRO A 44 -6.54 -7.56 -3.59
CA PRO A 44 -6.04 -6.25 -3.20
C PRO A 44 -7.19 -5.38 -2.66
N THR A 45 -6.93 -4.69 -1.56
CA THR A 45 -7.91 -3.89 -0.83
C THR A 45 -7.41 -2.51 -0.43
N ALA A 46 -6.10 -2.22 -0.46
CA ALA A 46 -5.58 -0.94 0.03
C ALA A 46 -6.19 0.28 -0.66
N SER A 47 -6.31 0.26 -2.00
CA SER A 47 -6.88 1.38 -2.78
C SER A 47 -8.37 1.61 -2.56
N SER A 48 -9.09 0.67 -1.92
CA SER A 48 -10.50 0.85 -1.55
C SER A 48 -10.72 1.24 -0.09
N LEU A 49 -9.68 1.14 0.75
CA LEU A 49 -9.75 1.55 2.16
C LEU A 49 -9.77 3.06 2.34
N PHE A 50 -9.12 3.79 1.43
CA PHE A 50 -9.04 5.24 1.43
C PHE A 50 -9.44 5.78 0.07
N LYS A 51 -10.11 6.93 0.05
CA LYS A 51 -10.37 7.63 -1.20
C LYS A 51 -9.05 8.15 -1.75
N LEU A 52 -8.72 7.75 -2.96
CA LEU A 52 -7.58 8.29 -3.69
C LEU A 52 -7.98 9.63 -4.33
N GLU A 53 -7.13 10.63 -4.13
CA GLU A 53 -7.13 11.89 -4.89
C GLU A 53 -6.43 11.71 -6.25
N TYR A 54 -5.51 10.75 -6.32
CA TYR A 54 -4.72 10.41 -7.49
C TYR A 54 -4.45 8.91 -7.54
N GLU A 55 -4.84 8.29 -8.67
CA GLU A 55 -4.49 6.91 -8.97
C GLU A 55 -3.29 6.88 -9.92
N ALA A 56 -2.22 6.22 -9.49
CA ALA A 56 -1.02 6.06 -10.30
C ALA A 56 -1.29 5.14 -11.51
N PRO A 57 -0.68 5.41 -12.67
CA PRO A 57 -0.85 4.57 -13.86
C PRO A 57 -0.20 3.19 -13.74
N ASN A 58 0.73 2.99 -12.80
CA ASN A 58 1.37 1.71 -12.48
C ASN A 58 1.18 1.37 -11.00
N GLY A 59 1.45 0.12 -10.63
CA GLY A 59 1.43 -0.33 -9.25
C GLY A 59 2.51 -1.35 -8.91
N LEU A 60 2.21 -2.19 -7.92
CA LEU A 60 3.15 -3.19 -7.42
C LEU A 60 3.59 -4.19 -8.51
N PHE A 61 2.69 -4.51 -9.46
CA PHE A 61 3.02 -5.43 -10.55
C PHE A 61 4.12 -4.88 -11.45
N GLU A 62 3.93 -3.68 -12.02
CA GLU A 62 4.92 -3.06 -12.91
C GLU A 62 6.24 -2.81 -12.18
N LEU A 63 6.18 -2.46 -10.89
CA LEU A 63 7.35 -2.32 -10.03
C LEU A 63 8.15 -3.63 -9.95
N LEU A 64 7.49 -4.74 -9.64
CA LEU A 64 8.14 -6.04 -9.50
C LEU A 64 8.67 -6.59 -10.83
N MET A 65 7.97 -6.29 -11.94
CA MET A 65 8.36 -6.70 -13.29
C MET A 65 9.39 -5.76 -13.94
N GLN A 66 9.81 -4.70 -13.23
CA GLN A 66 10.74 -3.69 -13.75
C GLN A 66 10.24 -3.01 -15.03
N LEU A 67 8.92 -2.81 -15.12
CA LEU A 67 8.23 -2.17 -16.24
C LEU A 67 7.96 -0.68 -16.02
N THR A 68 8.46 -0.12 -14.92
CA THR A 68 8.22 1.27 -14.52
C THR A 68 9.53 1.96 -14.08
N ASP A 69 9.56 3.28 -14.23
CA ASP A 69 10.72 4.11 -13.88
C ASP A 69 10.69 4.49 -12.39
N LEU A 70 11.61 3.91 -11.62
CA LEU A 70 11.77 4.16 -10.18
C LEU A 70 12.16 5.60 -9.83
N SER A 71 12.69 6.38 -10.79
CA SER A 71 12.96 7.81 -10.57
C SER A 71 11.66 8.63 -10.47
N ARG A 72 10.53 8.07 -10.93
CA ARG A 72 9.22 8.70 -10.99
C ARG A 72 8.21 8.03 -10.08
N SER A 73 8.39 8.21 -8.78
CA SER A 73 7.50 7.62 -7.76
C SER A 73 6.01 8.00 -7.90
N ASP A 74 5.72 9.15 -8.50
CA ASP A 74 4.35 9.59 -8.86
C ASP A 74 3.65 8.62 -9.80
N THR A 75 4.41 7.85 -10.59
CA THR A 75 3.82 6.89 -11.54
C THR A 75 3.51 5.53 -10.92
N ILE A 76 3.86 5.30 -9.64
CA ILE A 76 3.74 4.01 -8.94
C ILE A 76 2.93 4.15 -7.64
N ILE A 77 2.93 5.32 -7.01
CA ILE A 77 2.29 5.56 -5.71
C ILE A 77 1.01 6.37 -5.89
N SER A 78 -0.13 5.71 -5.69
CA SER A 78 -1.44 6.37 -5.57
C SER A 78 -1.54 7.15 -4.25
N ARG A 79 -2.32 8.24 -4.25
CA ARG A 79 -2.48 9.18 -3.13
C ARG A 79 -3.95 9.51 -2.92
#